data_AF-M1MVP2-F1
#
_entry.id   AF-M1MVP2-F1
#
_cell.length_a   1.000
_cell.length_b   1.000
_cell.length_c   1.000
_cell.angle_alpha   90.00
_cell.angle_beta   90.00
_cell.angle_gamma   90.00
#
_symmetry.space_group_name_H-M   'P 1'
#
loop_
_entity.id
_entity.type
_entity.pdbx_description
1 polymer ?
#
loop_
_entity_poly.entity_id
_entity_poly.type
_entity_poly.pdbx_seq_one_letter_code
_entity_poly.pdbx_strand_id
1 'polypeptide(L)' 'MAVTKNIDSVSLSIEVQKGTDKAGDPIYTKKTFSNIKKDAAPENVYAVADAIKGAMQAKTRDYFINESSSLANA' A
#
# COMPACT_ATOMS: atom_id res chain seq x y z
N MET A 1 11.89 -23.04 -21.73
CA MET A 1 11.47 -21.65 -21.99
C MET A 1 11.50 -20.90 -20.67
N ALA A 2 11.98 -19.65 -20.67
CA ALA A 2 12.12 -18.86 -19.44
C ALA A 2 10.94 -17.87 -19.33
N VAL A 3 10.24 -17.91 -18.20
CA VAL A 3 9.16 -16.97 -17.90
C VAL A 3 9.77 -15.70 -17.30
N THR A 4 9.47 -14.55 -17.89
CA THR A 4 9.86 -13.22 -17.40
C THR A 4 8.67 -12.55 -16.70
N LYS A 5 8.95 -11.88 -15.57
CA LYS A 5 7.98 -11.05 -14.84
C LYS A 5 8.25 -9.57 -15.12
N ASN A 6 7.22 -8.85 -15.58
CA ASN A 6 7.28 -7.42 -15.86
C ASN A 6 6.35 -6.68 -14.90
N ILE A 7 6.91 -5.86 -14.02
CA ILE A 7 6.12 -5.03 -13.09
C ILE A 7 5.44 -3.92 -13.89
N ASP A 8 4.11 -3.87 -13.85
CA ASP A 8 3.31 -2.89 -14.58
C ASP A 8 3.00 -1.66 -13.71
N SER A 9 2.59 -1.90 -12.46
CA SER A 9 2.30 -0.83 -11.50
C SER A 9 2.55 -1.25 -10.06
N VAL A 10 2.91 -0.26 -9.23
CA VAL A 10 3.05 -0.40 -7.79
C VAL A 10 2.27 0.73 -7.10
N SER A 11 1.58 0.39 -6.01
CA SER A 11 0.85 1.33 -5.17
C SER A 11 1.10 1.05 -3.68
N LEU A 12 1.05 2.10 -2.86
CA LEU A 12 1.07 2.02 -1.41
C LEU A 12 -0.35 2.25 -0.89
N SER A 13 -0.89 1.33 -0.08
CA SER A 13 -2.15 1.51 0.64
C SER A 13 -1.90 1.62 2.13
N ILE A 14 -2.53 2.60 2.77
CA ILE A 14 -2.53 2.76 4.23
C ILE A 14 -3.96 2.56 4.72
N GLU A 15 -4.15 1.73 5.75
CA GLU A 15 -5.43 1.62 6.43
C GLU A 15 -5.65 2.78 7.40
N VAL A 16 -6.75 3.49 7.21
CA VAL A 16 -7.13 4.69 7.95
C VAL A 16 -8.50 4.46 8.57
N GLN A 17 -8.63 4.70 9.87
CA GLN A 17 -9.89 4.57 10.57
C GLN A 17 -10.88 5.64 10.06
N LYS A 18 -12.04 5.20 9.60
CA LYS A 18 -13.12 6.06 9.12
C LYS A 18 -14.25 6.22 10.14
N GLY A 19 -14.34 5.32 11.13
CA GLY A 19 -15.34 5.38 12.18
C GLY A 19 -15.30 4.15 13.08
N THR A 20 -16.43 3.88 13.71
CA THR A 20 -16.69 2.68 14.51
C THR A 20 -18.02 2.07 14.08
N ASP A 21 -18.18 0.76 14.23
CA ASP A 21 -19.44 0.08 13.98
C ASP A 21 -20.41 0.16 15.18
N LYS A 22 -21.50 -0.62 15.14
CA LYS A 22 -22.50 -0.64 16.22
C LYS A 22 -22.00 -1.26 17.53
N ALA A 23 -20.95 -2.08 17.48
CA ALA A 23 -20.31 -2.67 18.65
C ALA A 23 -19.19 -1.77 19.21
N GLY A 24 -18.83 -0.70 18.50
CA GLY A 24 -17.74 0.20 18.86
C GLY A 24 -16.41 -0.19 18.23
N ASP A 25 -16.39 -1.23 17.39
CA ASP A 25 -15.17 -1.70 16.75
C ASP A 25 -14.73 -0.74 15.62
N PRO A 26 -13.43 -0.43 15.51
CA PRO A 26 -12.94 0.52 14.51
C PRO A 26 -13.12 0.00 13.08
N ILE A 27 -13.72 0.81 12.22
CA ILE A 27 -13.85 0.54 10.79
C ILE A 27 -12.72 1.25 10.04
N TYR A 28 -11.97 0.50 9.24
CA TYR A 28 -10.87 1.01 8.42
C TYR A 28 -11.22 1.07 6.93
N THR A 29 -10.62 2.02 6.24
CA THR A 29 -10.64 2.13 4.79
C THR A 29 -9.22 2.31 4.26
N LYS A 30 -8.98 1.95 2.99
CA LYS A 30 -7.64 2.10 2.39
C LYS A 30 -7.53 3.47 1.72
N LYS A 31 -6.51 4.23 2.10
CA LYS A 31 -6.03 5.38 1.34
C LYS A 31 -4.84 4.92 0.49
N THR A 32 -5.01 4.97 -0.83
CA THR A 32 -4.02 4.44 -1.78
C THR A 32 -3.29 5.55 -2.51
N PHE A 33 -1.98 5.42 -2.58
CA PHE A 33 -1.06 6.26 -3.33
C PHE A 33 -0.51 5.43 -4.49
N SER A 34 -0.94 5.78 -5.70
CA SER A 34 -0.52 5.09 -6.93
C SER A 34 0.83 5.58 -7.41
N ASN A 35 1.40 4.85 -8.37
CA ASN A 35 2.60 5.26 -9.10
C ASN A 35 3.86 5.31 -8.21
N ILE A 36 3.95 4.37 -7.26
CA ILE A 36 5.18 4.13 -6.51
C ILE A 36 6.23 3.56 -7.48
N LYS A 37 7.49 3.95 -7.31
CA LYS A 37 8.59 3.41 -8.11
C LYS A 37 8.63 1.89 -8.01
N LYS A 38 8.76 1.23 -9.16
CA LYS A 38 8.70 -0.24 -9.30
C LYS A 38 9.85 -0.96 -8.61
N ASP A 39 10.97 -0.26 -8.46
CA ASP A 39 12.23 -0.71 -7.87
C ASP A 39 12.49 -0.06 -6.50
N ALA A 40 11.48 0.58 -5.90
CA ALA A 40 11.64 1.17 -4.57
C ALA A 40 11.93 0.08 -3.53
N ALA A 41 13.00 0.28 -2.76
CA ALA A 41 13.29 -0.57 -1.60
C ALA A 41 12.12 -0.54 -0.61
N PRO A 42 11.66 -1.71 -0.09
CA PRO A 42 10.52 -1.76 0.84
C PRO A 42 10.70 -0.87 2.07
N GLU A 43 11.92 -0.74 2.58
CA GLU A 43 12.26 0.10 3.73
C GLU A 43 11.99 1.58 3.46
N ASN A 44 12.28 2.04 2.25
CA ASN A 44 12.02 3.42 1.84
C ASN A 44 10.51 3.68 1.72
N VAL A 45 9.77 2.72 1.15
CA VAL A 45 8.30 2.83 1.04
C VAL A 45 7.67 2.82 2.43
N TYR A 46 8.17 1.98 3.34
CA TYR A 46 7.73 1.93 4.74
C TYR A 46 7.99 3.25 5.47
N ALA A 47 9.19 3.82 5.35
CA ALA A 47 9.52 5.10 5.98
C ALA A 47 8.60 6.23 5.50
N VAL A 48 8.27 6.26 4.21
CA VAL A 48 7.29 7.21 3.65
C VAL A 48 5.88 6.95 4.20
N ALA A 49 5.45 5.69 4.30
CA ALA A 49 4.15 5.34 4.87
C ALA A 49 4.02 5.77 6.34
N ASP A 50 5.08 5.61 7.12
CA ASP A 50 5.12 6.00 8.53
C ASP A 50 5.12 7.53 8.70
N ALA A 51 5.89 8.24 7.86
CA ALA A 51 5.85 9.71 7.82
C ALA A 51 4.45 10.24 7.44
N ILE A 52 3.78 9.62 6.45
CA ILE A 52 2.41 9.97 6.08
C ILE A 52 1.48 9.75 7.26
N LYS A 53 1.55 8.60 7.94
CA LYS A 53 0.77 8.32 9.17
C LYS A 53 0.97 9.42 10.22
N GLY A 54 2.21 9.84 10.47
CA GLY A 54 2.51 10.89 11.44
C GLY A 54 1.84 12.23 11.12
N ALA A 55 1.53 12.49 9.84
CA ALA A 55 0.80 13.67 9.41
C ALA A 55 -0.73 13.51 9.42
N MET A 56 -1.27 12.30 9.63
CA MET A 56 -2.71 12.05 9.65
C MET A 56 -3.30 12.26 11.04
N GLN A 57 -4.45 12.94 11.11
CA GLN A 57 -5.22 13.05 12.37
C GLN A 57 -5.95 11.74 12.73
N ALA A 58 -6.33 10.96 11.70
CA ALA A 58 -7.02 9.69 11.88
C ALA A 58 -6.06 8.59 12.30
N LYS A 59 -6.52 7.67 13.17
CA LYS A 59 -5.76 6.46 13.51
C LYS A 59 -5.54 5.60 12.27
N THR A 60 -4.38 4.98 12.19
CA THR A 60 -4.02 4.04 11.12
C THR A 60 -3.59 2.71 11.72
N ARG A 61 -3.49 1.67 10.88
CA ARG A 61 -3.04 0.35 11.33
C ARG A 61 -1.96 -0.22 10.42
N ASP A 62 -2.37 -0.80 9.29
CA ASP A 62 -1.48 -1.55 8.40
C ASP A 62 -1.13 -0.77 7.12
N TYR A 63 0.00 -1.16 6.51
CA TYR A 63 0.47 -0.66 5.22
C TYR A 63 0.67 -1.82 4.25
N PHE A 64 0.38 -1.58 2.97
CA PHE A 64 0.49 -2.58 1.93
C PHE A 64 1.16 -2.00 0.69
N ILE A 65 2.09 -2.74 0.12
CA ILE A 65 2.52 -2.54 -1.26
C ILE A 65 1.65 -3.46 -2.12
N ASN A 66 0.90 -2.90 -3.07
CA ASN A 66 0.22 -3.69 -4.08
C ASN A 66 0.97 -3.55 -5.40
N GLU A 67 1.34 -4.68 -5.97
CA GLU A 67 2.05 -4.78 -7.24
C GLU A 67 1.20 -5.56 -8.24
N SER A 68 1.04 -5.01 -9.44
CA SER A 68 0.50 -5.72 -10.59
C SER A 68 1.62 -5.98 -11.59
N SER A 69 1.73 -7.22 -12.04
CA SER A 69 2.75 -7.66 -12.99
C SER A 69 2.16 -8.55 -14.08
N SER A 70 2.71 -8.42 -15.29
CA SER A 70 2.49 -9.36 -16.39
C SER A 70 3.59 -10.44 -16.40
N LEU A 71 3.22 -11.64 -16.84
CA LEU A 71 4.14 -12.76 -17.03
C LEU A 71 4.20 -13.12 -18.52
N ALA A 72 5.39 -13.14 -19.10
CA ALA A 72 5.61 -13.45 -20.51
C ALA A 72 6.57 -14.64 -20.63
N ASN A 73 6.32 -15.52 -21.61
CA ASN A 73 7.19 -16.65 -21.93
C ASN A 73 7.76 -16.44 -23.33
N ALA A 74 9.08 -16.59 -23.48
CA ALA A 74 9.80 -16.46 -24.75
C ALA A 74 10.52 -17.77 -25.11
#